data_AF-A0A965P678-F1
#
_entry.id   AF-A0A965P678-F1
#
_cell.length_a   1.000
_cell.length_b   1.000
_cell.length_c   1.000
_cell.angle_alpha   90.00
_cell.angle_beta   90.00
_cell.angle_gamma   90.00
#
_symmetry.space_group_name_H-M   'P 1'
#
loop_
_entity.id
_entity.type
_entity.pdbx_description
1 polymer ?
#
loop_
_entity_poly.entity_id
_entity_poly.type
_entity_poly.pdbx_seq_one_letter_code
_entity_poly.pdbx_strand_id
1 'polypeptide(L)'
;MSWPIIPNNDDGQEQSIPLHTLLRWYLYDVAGDDAINREKIFGLSPVSKEGHQKELEESEKRIDKIEDLLPLLTFYSIKTAEYAFAMHKDSFKSIPGISEEMLNDSEEALTSFYTNMAFSALLSSFASLNELGIIKVKHVEAKIKEVKKDE
;
A
#
# COMPACT_ATOMS: atom_id res chain seq x y z
N MET A 1 -13.40 13.15 -10.34
CA MET A 1 -12.60 12.24 -9.50
C MET A 1 -12.80 12.69 -8.06
N SER A 2 -13.62 11.98 -7.29
CA SER A 2 -13.82 12.22 -5.86
C SER A 2 -12.93 11.25 -5.08
N TRP A 3 -12.30 11.76 -4.01
CA TRP A 3 -11.38 11.02 -3.12
C TRP A 3 -12.16 10.08 -2.18
N PRO A 4 -11.53 9.03 -1.62
CA PRO A 4 -12.21 7.98 -0.85
C PRO A 4 -12.78 8.50 0.48
N ILE A 5 -13.90 7.91 0.91
CA ILE A 5 -14.75 8.36 2.02
C ILE A 5 -14.69 7.32 3.14
N ILE A 6 -14.20 7.71 4.32
CA ILE A 6 -14.18 6.86 5.53
C ILE A 6 -15.40 7.23 6.41
N PRO A 7 -16.19 6.27 6.94
CA PRO A 7 -17.43 6.60 7.63
C PRO A 7 -17.25 7.05 9.10
N ASN A 8 -17.76 8.27 9.33
CA ASN A 8 -18.43 8.91 10.50
C ASN A 8 -17.82 8.95 11.92
N ASN A 9 -17.53 10.19 12.33
CA ASN A 9 -17.87 10.73 13.66
C ASN A 9 -19.21 11.50 13.56
N ASP A 10 -19.96 11.60 14.66
CA ASP A 10 -21.42 11.80 14.80
C ASP A 10 -22.12 13.04 14.18
N ASP A 11 -21.50 13.83 13.30
CA ASP A 11 -22.05 15.13 12.86
C ASP A 11 -22.50 15.21 11.40
N GLY A 12 -22.43 14.09 10.63
CA GLY A 12 -22.95 14.04 9.25
C GLY A 12 -22.26 14.99 8.26
N GLN A 13 -21.08 15.54 8.60
CA GLN A 13 -20.23 16.29 7.67
C GLN A 13 -19.09 15.38 7.17
N GLU A 14 -19.04 15.18 5.85
CA GLU A 14 -17.93 14.54 5.16
C GLU A 14 -16.62 15.33 5.39
N GLN A 15 -15.78 14.88 6.31
CA GLN A 15 -14.43 15.43 6.44
C GLN A 15 -13.53 14.80 5.38
N SER A 16 -13.39 15.48 4.24
CA SER A 16 -12.39 15.10 3.24
C SER A 16 -10.98 15.28 3.83
N ILE A 17 -10.22 14.19 3.90
CA ILE A 17 -8.82 14.25 4.34
C ILE A 17 -8.01 14.98 3.28
N PRO A 18 -7.26 16.05 3.63
CA PRO A 18 -6.47 16.78 2.65
C PRO A 18 -5.42 15.90 1.96
N LEU A 19 -5.17 16.13 0.67
CA LEU A 19 -4.20 15.35 -0.11
C LEU A 19 -2.79 15.33 0.51
N HIS A 20 -2.35 16.44 1.10
CA HIS A 20 -1.05 16.51 1.76
C HIS A 20 -0.98 15.61 3.01
N THR A 21 -2.10 15.40 3.71
CA THR A 21 -2.22 14.48 4.84
C THR A 21 -2.16 13.05 4.36
N LEU A 22 -2.90 12.71 3.29
CA LEU A 22 -2.83 11.37 2.68
C LEU A 22 -1.42 11.05 2.17
N LEU A 23 -0.76 12.01 1.52
CA LEU A 23 0.61 11.85 1.07
C LEU A 23 1.56 11.63 2.25
N ARG A 24 1.39 12.39 3.34
CA ARG A 24 2.20 12.20 4.56
C ARG A 24 2.01 10.79 5.13
N TRP A 25 0.77 10.36 5.35
CA TRP A 25 0.49 9.01 5.86
C TRP A 25 1.08 7.93 4.98
N TYR A 26 0.94 8.05 3.66
CA TYR A 26 1.59 7.15 2.72
C TYR A 26 3.11 7.09 2.91
N LEU A 27 3.78 8.23 3.08
CA LEU A 27 5.23 8.26 3.31
C LEU A 27 5.64 7.53 4.58
N TYR A 28 4.88 7.67 5.67
CA TYR A 28 5.11 6.91 6.89
C TYR A 28 4.84 5.42 6.72
N ASP A 29 3.75 5.07 6.05
CA ASP A 29 3.36 3.67 5.83
C ASP A 29 4.40 2.91 4.97
N VAL A 30 5.10 3.58 4.05
CA VAL A 30 6.08 2.94 3.15
C VAL A 30 7.54 3.14 3.52
N ALA A 31 7.89 4.20 4.24
CA ALA A 31 9.28 4.56 4.52
C ALA A 31 9.63 4.61 6.01
N GLY A 32 8.64 4.47 6.91
CA GLY A 32 8.85 4.50 8.36
C GLY A 32 9.66 5.71 8.80
N ASP A 33 10.77 5.48 9.50
CA ASP A 33 11.67 6.53 9.99
C ASP A 33 12.25 7.43 8.88
N ASP A 34 12.39 6.91 7.65
CA ASP A 34 12.91 7.68 6.51
C ASP A 34 11.86 8.64 5.91
N ALA A 35 10.61 8.59 6.39
CA ALA A 35 9.54 9.47 5.92
C ALA A 35 9.92 10.96 6.02
N ILE A 36 10.59 11.40 7.10
CA ILE A 36 11.03 12.79 7.29
C ILE A 36 11.91 13.28 6.14
N ASN A 37 12.80 12.43 5.63
CA ASN A 37 13.69 12.83 4.53
C ASN A 37 12.91 13.00 3.24
N ARG A 38 11.88 12.18 3.03
CA ARG A 38 11.03 12.19 1.84
C ARG A 38 10.00 13.31 1.87
N GLU A 39 9.48 13.69 3.03
CA GLU A 39 8.57 14.83 3.18
C GLU A 39 9.16 16.13 2.64
N LYS A 40 10.46 16.35 2.85
CA LYS A 40 11.18 17.52 2.33
C LYS A 40 11.18 17.57 0.80
N ILE A 41 11.26 16.41 0.14
CA ILE A 41 11.23 16.31 -1.33
C ILE A 41 9.88 16.78 -1.86
N PHE A 42 8.80 16.49 -1.13
CA PHE A 42 7.44 16.86 -1.51
C PHE A 42 6.97 18.22 -0.98
N GLY A 43 7.87 18.99 -0.34
CA GLY A 43 7.54 20.32 0.20
C GLY A 43 6.51 20.29 1.33
N LEU A 44 6.39 19.16 2.04
CA LEU A 44 5.49 19.04 3.18
C LEU A 44 6.02 19.83 4.38
N SER A 45 5.11 20.39 5.18
CA SER A 45 5.48 21.11 6.40
C SER A 45 6.27 20.21 7.36
N PRO A 46 7.34 20.70 7.99
CA PRO A 46 8.15 19.90 8.90
C PRO A 46 7.33 19.46 10.13
N VAL A 47 7.52 18.22 10.55
CA VAL A 47 6.91 17.66 11.78
C VAL A 47 7.84 17.89 12.96
N SER A 48 7.27 18.14 14.15
CA SER A 48 8.02 18.09 15.41
C SER A 48 8.48 16.65 15.71
N LYS A 49 9.42 16.48 16.65
CA LYS A 49 9.83 15.14 17.10
C LYS A 49 8.66 14.33 17.69
N GLU A 50 7.81 14.99 18.47
CA GLU A 50 6.61 14.39 19.05
C GLU A 50 5.60 13.99 17.97
N GLY A 51 5.37 14.86 16.98
CA GLY A 51 4.50 14.53 15.86
C GLY A 51 5.04 13.37 15.02
N HIS A 52 6.36 13.28 14.82
CA HIS A 52 6.96 12.17 14.10
C HIS A 52 6.74 10.83 14.80
N GLN A 53 6.93 10.79 16.12
CA GLN A 53 6.65 9.60 16.92
C GLN A 53 5.18 9.20 16.81
N LYS A 54 4.27 10.19 16.89
CA LYS A 54 2.84 9.95 16.76
C LYS A 54 2.47 9.39 15.37
N GLU A 55 3.04 9.94 14.30
CA GLU A 55 2.79 9.46 12.93
C GLU A 55 3.30 8.02 12.71
N LEU A 56 4.42 7.64 13.34
CA LEU A 56 4.91 6.25 13.35
C LEU A 56 3.93 5.32 14.07
N GLU A 57 3.48 5.67 15.28
CA GLU A 57 2.50 4.87 16.02
C GLU A 57 1.14 4.75 15.29
N GLU A 58 0.71 5.81 14.62
CA GLU A 58 -0.49 5.78 13.79
C GLU A 58 -0.30 4.96 12.51
N SER A 59 0.90 5.00 11.91
CA SER A 59 1.30 4.16 10.79
C SER A 59 1.26 2.67 11.15
N GLU A 60 1.84 2.28 12.28
CA GLU A 60 1.77 0.91 12.79
C GLU A 60 0.32 0.43 12.91
N LYS A 61 -0.54 1.24 13.56
CA LYS A 61 -1.97 0.91 13.68
C LYS A 61 -2.69 0.81 12.34
N ARG A 62 -2.27 1.55 11.30
CA ARG A 62 -2.85 1.45 9.96
C ARG A 62 -2.39 0.16 9.27
N ILE A 63 -1.12 -0.19 9.40
CA ILE A 63 -0.54 -1.41 8.83
C ILE A 63 -1.14 -2.65 9.51
N ASP A 64 -1.24 -2.66 10.84
CA ASP A 64 -1.85 -3.75 11.62
C ASP A 64 -3.25 -4.09 11.11
N LYS A 65 -4.08 -3.07 10.83
CA LYS A 65 -5.46 -3.24 10.32
C LYS A 65 -5.55 -4.02 9.01
N ILE A 66 -4.50 -3.97 8.20
CA ILE A 66 -4.45 -4.64 6.89
C ILE A 66 -3.46 -5.80 6.87
N GLU A 67 -2.80 -6.12 7.98
CA GLU A 67 -1.72 -7.11 8.06
C GLU A 67 -2.17 -8.47 7.51
N ASP A 68 -3.37 -8.93 7.91
CA ASP A 68 -3.96 -10.19 7.43
C ASP A 68 -4.16 -10.22 5.89
N LEU A 69 -4.35 -9.04 5.27
CA LEU A 69 -4.56 -8.91 3.84
C LEU A 69 -3.24 -8.80 3.07
N LEU A 70 -2.16 -8.35 3.70
CA LEU A 70 -0.87 -8.11 3.04
C LEU A 70 -0.34 -9.34 2.31
N PRO A 71 -0.35 -10.57 2.87
CA PRO A 71 0.12 -11.76 2.14
C PRO A 71 -0.68 -12.03 0.88
N LEU A 72 -2.00 -11.85 0.92
CA LEU A 72 -2.89 -12.08 -0.21
C LEU A 72 -2.65 -11.05 -1.32
N LEU A 73 -2.62 -9.76 -0.95
CA LEU A 73 -2.37 -8.65 -1.87
C LEU A 73 -1.00 -8.78 -2.52
N THR A 74 0.02 -9.16 -1.73
CA THR A 74 1.39 -9.37 -2.20
C THR A 74 1.50 -10.55 -3.15
N PHE A 75 0.86 -11.69 -2.82
CA PHE A 75 0.87 -12.85 -3.69
C PHE A 75 0.26 -12.53 -5.06
N TYR A 76 -0.93 -11.93 -5.09
CA TYR A 76 -1.59 -11.59 -6.34
C TYR A 76 -0.89 -10.45 -7.10
N SER A 77 -0.27 -9.49 -6.41
CA SER A 77 0.49 -8.43 -7.08
C SER A 77 1.73 -8.99 -7.78
N ILE A 78 2.48 -9.88 -7.14
CA ILE A 78 3.64 -10.56 -7.73
C ILE A 78 3.20 -11.38 -8.95
N LYS A 79 2.15 -12.19 -8.82
CA LYS A 79 1.66 -13.01 -9.96
C LYS A 79 1.16 -12.14 -11.11
N THR A 80 0.43 -11.07 -10.81
CA THR A 80 -0.01 -10.12 -11.84
C THR A 80 1.19 -9.47 -12.54
N ALA A 81 2.24 -9.13 -11.80
CA ALA A 81 3.45 -8.55 -12.35
C ALA A 81 4.23 -9.52 -13.25
N GLU A 82 4.40 -10.78 -12.82
CA GLU A 82 5.01 -11.84 -13.62
C GLU A 82 4.27 -12.00 -14.97
N TYR A 83 2.93 -12.05 -14.94
CA TYR A 83 2.12 -12.15 -16.15
C TYR A 83 2.24 -10.90 -17.05
N ALA A 84 2.14 -9.70 -16.47
CA ALA A 84 2.24 -8.44 -17.20
C ALA A 84 3.61 -8.29 -17.88
N PHE A 85 4.69 -8.61 -17.16
CA PHE A 85 6.03 -8.60 -17.73
C PHE A 85 6.17 -9.63 -18.85
N ALA A 86 5.73 -10.87 -18.65
CA ALA A 86 5.80 -11.90 -19.68
C ALA A 86 5.03 -11.51 -20.96
N MET A 87 3.85 -10.90 -20.83
CA MET A 87 3.06 -10.40 -21.96
C MET A 87 3.77 -9.26 -22.71
N HIS A 88 4.45 -8.36 -21.99
CA HIS A 88 5.14 -7.23 -22.59
C HIS A 88 6.58 -7.53 -23.02
N LYS A 89 7.18 -8.63 -22.56
CA LYS A 89 8.58 -8.99 -22.84
C LYS A 89 8.90 -9.01 -24.33
N ASP A 90 8.04 -9.64 -25.14
CA ASP A 90 8.21 -9.70 -26.59
C ASP A 90 7.99 -8.33 -27.26
N SER A 91 7.13 -7.50 -26.69
CA SER A 91 6.92 -6.13 -27.19
C SER A 91 8.14 -5.25 -26.92
N PHE A 92 8.83 -5.43 -25.79
CA PHE A 92 10.05 -4.68 -25.50
C PHE A 92 11.21 -5.02 -26.45
N LYS A 93 11.29 -6.27 -26.92
CA LYS A 93 12.29 -6.69 -27.92
C LYS A 93 12.10 -5.99 -29.28
N SER A 94 10.90 -5.49 -29.55
CA SER A 94 10.61 -4.75 -30.80
C SER A 94 11.03 -3.27 -30.75
N ILE A 95 11.41 -2.75 -29.57
CA ILE A 95 11.81 -1.35 -29.39
C ILE A 95 13.25 -1.16 -29.88
N PRO A 96 13.51 -0.24 -30.85
CA PRO A 96 14.86 0.01 -31.33
C PRO A 96 15.80 0.44 -30.20
N GLY A 97 16.95 -0.23 -30.08
CA GLY A 97 17.97 0.07 -29.07
C GLY A 97 17.82 -0.66 -27.74
N ILE A 98 16.78 -1.50 -27.56
CA ILE A 98 16.66 -2.38 -26.40
C ILE A 98 17.20 -3.77 -26.76
N SER A 99 18.27 -4.20 -26.11
CA SER A 99 18.79 -5.57 -26.23
C SER A 99 18.12 -6.51 -25.23
N GLU A 100 18.20 -7.82 -25.47
CA GLU A 100 17.73 -8.85 -24.53
C GLU A 100 18.52 -8.82 -23.21
N GLU A 101 19.81 -8.47 -23.28
CA GLU A 101 20.67 -8.28 -22.10
C GLU A 101 20.17 -7.11 -21.23
N MET A 102 19.86 -5.95 -21.83
CA MET A 102 19.29 -4.81 -21.11
C MET A 102 17.95 -5.13 -20.46
N LEU A 103 17.13 -5.97 -21.10
CA LEU A 103 15.85 -6.40 -20.54
C LEU A 103 16.02 -7.33 -19.34
N ASN A 104 16.98 -8.25 -19.39
CA ASN A 104 17.27 -9.12 -18.27
C ASN A 104 17.86 -8.33 -17.10
N ASP A 105 18.74 -7.37 -17.35
CA ASP A 105 19.28 -6.47 -16.32
C ASP A 105 18.20 -5.58 -15.69
N SER A 106 17.13 -5.29 -16.44
CA SER A 106 16.01 -4.46 -15.98
C SER A 106 14.82 -5.28 -15.45
N GLU A 107 14.88 -6.61 -15.50
CA GLU A 107 13.75 -7.50 -15.20
C GLU A 107 13.26 -7.32 -13.75
N GLU A 108 14.19 -7.23 -12.80
CA GLU A 108 13.87 -7.02 -11.39
C GLU A 108 13.18 -5.66 -11.15
N ALA A 109 13.70 -4.60 -11.78
CA ALA A 109 13.14 -3.26 -11.66
C ALA A 109 11.74 -3.17 -12.29
N LEU A 110 11.54 -3.77 -13.47
CA LEU A 110 10.26 -3.82 -14.15
C LEU A 110 9.24 -4.67 -13.40
N THR A 111 9.66 -5.83 -12.88
CA THR A 111 8.80 -6.69 -12.05
C THR A 111 8.39 -5.98 -10.77
N SER A 112 9.31 -5.26 -10.12
CA SER A 112 9.01 -4.45 -8.93
C SER A 112 8.03 -3.32 -9.24
N PHE A 113 8.20 -2.64 -10.37
CA PHE A 113 7.28 -1.61 -10.84
C PHE A 113 5.87 -2.16 -11.07
N TYR A 114 5.73 -3.26 -11.83
CA TYR A 114 4.43 -3.90 -12.04
C TYR A 114 3.83 -4.45 -10.76
N THR A 115 4.64 -4.94 -9.82
CA THR A 115 4.19 -5.42 -8.51
C THR A 115 3.55 -4.28 -7.72
N ASN A 116 4.20 -3.11 -7.66
CA ASN A 116 3.65 -1.95 -6.97
C ASN A 116 2.37 -1.43 -7.64
N MET A 117 2.31 -1.42 -8.97
CA MET A 117 1.10 -1.06 -9.71
C MET A 117 -0.06 -2.03 -9.42
N ALA A 118 0.19 -3.34 -9.51
CA ALA A 118 -0.81 -4.36 -9.25
C ALA A 118 -1.29 -4.33 -7.80
N PHE A 119 -0.37 -4.15 -6.85
CA PHE A 119 -0.71 -4.00 -5.43
C PHE A 119 -1.61 -2.79 -5.20
N SER A 120 -1.26 -1.63 -5.78
CA SER A 120 -2.05 -0.40 -5.65
C SER A 120 -3.45 -0.56 -6.26
N ALA A 121 -3.55 -1.21 -7.42
CA ALA A 121 -4.82 -1.50 -8.08
C ALA A 121 -5.70 -2.45 -7.26
N LEU A 122 -5.10 -3.50 -6.69
CA LEU A 122 -5.80 -4.42 -5.79
C LEU A 122 -6.28 -3.68 -4.54
N LEU A 123 -5.41 -2.96 -3.85
CA LEU A 123 -5.76 -2.20 -2.65
C LEU A 123 -6.90 -1.22 -2.92
N SER A 124 -6.84 -0.46 -4.02
CA SER A 124 -7.91 0.46 -4.41
C SER A 124 -9.21 -0.28 -4.71
N SER A 125 -9.14 -1.44 -5.36
CA SER A 125 -10.33 -2.25 -5.67
C SER A 125 -10.99 -2.78 -4.39
N PHE A 126 -10.19 -3.30 -3.44
CA PHE A 126 -10.68 -3.75 -2.14
C PHE A 126 -11.28 -2.59 -1.33
N ALA A 127 -10.64 -1.41 -1.35
CA ALA A 127 -11.17 -0.22 -0.71
C ALA A 127 -12.54 0.16 -1.28
N SER A 128 -12.68 0.25 -2.61
CA SER A 128 -13.96 0.54 -3.26
C SER A 128 -15.03 -0.53 -3.00
N LEU A 129 -14.67 -1.82 -3.01
CA LEU A 129 -15.61 -2.89 -2.69
C LEU A 129 -16.10 -2.81 -1.24
N ASN A 130 -15.24 -2.39 -0.32
CA ASN A 130 -15.59 -2.18 1.08
C ASN A 130 -16.48 -0.95 1.27
N GLU A 131 -16.19 0.17 0.59
CA GLU A 131 -17.04 1.37 0.56
C GLU A 131 -18.44 1.08 0.00
N LEU A 132 -18.53 0.26 -1.05
CA LEU A 132 -19.80 -0.18 -1.63
C LEU A 132 -20.55 -1.21 -0.76
N GLY A 133 -19.94 -1.66 0.35
CA GLY A 133 -20.50 -2.69 1.23
C GLY A 133 -20.56 -4.09 0.62
N ILE A 134 -19.87 -4.33 -0.50
CA ILE A 134 -19.81 -5.62 -1.18
C ILE A 134 -18.97 -6.62 -0.37
N ILE A 135 -17.86 -6.14 0.19
CA ILE A 135 -17.03 -6.89 1.14
C ILE A 135 -17.06 -6.21 2.49
N LYS A 136 -16.87 -6.99 3.55
CA LYS A 136 -16.64 -6.48 4.90
C LYS A 136 -15.30 -7.00 5.38
N VAL A 137 -14.35 -6.10 5.57
CA VAL A 137 -13.08 -6.44 6.20
C VAL A 137 -13.34 -6.62 7.70
N LYS A 138 -13.32 -7.87 8.18
CA LYS A 138 -13.31 -8.18 9.61
C LYS A 138 -11.89 -8.48 10.01
N HIS A 139 -11.41 -7.84 11.08
CA HIS A 139 -10.14 -8.21 11.69
C HIS A 139 -10.22 -9.67 12.15
N VAL A 140 -9.29 -10.52 11.70
CA VAL A 140 -9.17 -11.87 12.24
C VAL A 140 -8.28 -11.76 13.46
N GLU A 141 -8.85 -11.43 14.62
CA GLU A 141 -8.14 -11.64 15.87
C GLU A 141 -7.82 -13.14 15.96
N ALA A 142 -6.57 -13.51 15.70
CA ALA A 142 -6.07 -14.84 15.95
C ALA A 142 -6.21 -15.09 17.45
N LYS A 143 -7.33 -15.71 17.86
CA LYS A 143 -7.48 -16.25 19.21
C LYS A 143 -6.45 -17.37 19.37
N ILE A 144 -5.25 -17.00 19.80
CA ILE A 144 -4.33 -17.93 20.44
C ILE A 144 -5.08 -18.40 21.69
N LYS A 145 -5.76 -19.55 21.58
CA LYS A 145 -6.24 -20.25 22.76
C LYS A 145 -4.99 -20.60 23.56
N GLU A 146 -4.80 -19.94 24.68
CA GLU A 146 -3.92 -20.45 25.73
C GLU A 146 -4.34 -21.89 26.00
N VAL A 147 -3.53 -22.83 25.55
CA VAL A 147 -3.63 -24.22 25.98
C VAL A 147 -3.26 -24.17 27.45
N LYS A 148 -4.28 -24.16 28.32
CA LYS A 148 -4.11 -24.46 29.72
C LYS A 148 -3.36 -25.79 29.79
N LYS A 149 -2.11 -25.74 30.26
CA LYS A 149 -1.42 -26.91 30.80
C LYS A 149 -2.18 -27.30 32.05
N ASP A 150 -3.16 -28.18 31.89
CA ASP A 150 -3.53 -29.09 32.97
C ASP A 150 -2.50 -30.22 32.93
N GLU A 151 -1.50 -30.14 33.80
CA GLU A 151 -0.82 -31.24 34.54
C GLU A 151 0.36 -30.69 35.37
#